data_AF-A0A2W6HXK2-F1
#
_entry.id   AF-A0A2W6HXK2-F1
#
_cell.length_a   1.000
_cell.length_b   1.000
_cell.length_c   1.000
_cell.angle_alpha   90.00
_cell.angle_beta   90.00
_cell.angle_gamma   90.00
#
_symmetry.space_group_name_H-M   'P 1'
#
loop_
_entity.id
_entity.type
_entity.pdbx_description
1 polymer ?
#
loop_
_entity_poly.entity_id
_entity_poly.type
_entity_poly.pdbx_seq_one_letter_code
_entity_poly.pdbx_strand_id
1 'polypeptide(L)'
;MANIKYADPSYTDTNATDDDRVMLRTGAGGDARAPLVQPKGYIDGLKLVYVSATQIQVTNGAAYVPGPKRIAELAAAVTLTPSLAASTWYHLYLTVTGATVGVESVTTAPAAPYTGTARAKTGDTSRRYIGSFRTNASAQIIQFLHQGDHIDYLRISGVTELRVLANGQSVSDAPVNCANVVPVTSRLALLRFVNTDTTLDCLTGLSDIGTGGIHYQLRMSSAVYAIHPLNSSQVMTYFWSVSAPTGGLFIDVAGYYYDR
;
A
#
# COMPACT_ATOMS: atom_id res chain seq x y z
N MET A 1 -11.84 46.35 3.70
CA MET A 1 -12.17 45.14 4.46
C MET A 1 -13.37 44.49 3.79
N ALA A 2 -13.19 43.31 3.18
CA ALA A 2 -14.29 42.63 2.49
C ALA A 2 -15.23 42.01 3.53
N ASN A 3 -16.49 42.42 3.51
CA ASN A 3 -17.54 41.89 4.38
C ASN A 3 -17.84 40.44 4.00
N ILE A 4 -17.19 39.49 4.66
CA ILE A 4 -17.62 38.09 4.66
C ILE A 4 -18.93 38.05 5.45
N LYS A 5 -20.06 37.93 4.74
CA LYS A 5 -21.35 37.65 5.37
C LYS A 5 -21.37 36.16 5.71
N TYR A 6 -21.44 35.84 7.00
CA TYR A 6 -21.72 34.49 7.47
C TYR A 6 -23.04 34.00 6.86
N ALA A 7 -23.13 32.69 6.60
CA ALA A 7 -24.28 32.07 5.97
C ALA A 7 -25.57 32.40 6.74
N ASP A 8 -26.61 32.79 6.01
CA ASP A 8 -27.93 33.09 6.54
C ASP A 8 -28.55 31.79 7.10
N PRO A 9 -28.99 31.76 8.37
CA PRO A 9 -29.56 30.56 8.99
C PRO A 9 -30.91 30.11 8.38
N SER A 10 -31.46 30.84 7.40
CA SER A 10 -32.67 30.46 6.67
C SER A 10 -32.47 29.51 5.48
N TYR A 11 -31.23 29.11 5.19
CA TYR A 11 -30.98 28.14 4.12
C TYR A 11 -31.45 26.75 4.54
N THR A 12 -32.45 26.21 3.83
CA THR A 12 -32.88 24.82 3.99
C THR A 12 -31.87 23.94 3.26
N ASP A 13 -31.20 23.04 3.98
CA ASP A 13 -30.30 22.04 3.40
C ASP A 13 -31.09 21.24 2.35
N THR A 14 -30.82 21.52 1.08
CA THR A 14 -31.51 20.90 -0.03
C THR A 14 -30.59 19.83 -0.63
N ASN A 15 -30.82 18.59 -0.19
CA ASN A 15 -30.10 17.36 -0.56
C ASN A 15 -28.68 17.20 -0.02
N ALA A 16 -28.35 15.97 0.39
CA ALA A 16 -27.05 15.51 0.88
C ALA A 16 -25.86 15.67 -0.11
N THR A 17 -26.06 16.33 -1.24
CA THR A 17 -25.03 16.70 -2.22
C THR A 17 -24.60 18.17 -2.12
N ASP A 18 -25.25 18.97 -1.27
CA ASP A 18 -25.00 20.40 -1.11
C ASP A 18 -23.88 20.72 -0.09
N ASP A 19 -23.46 19.75 0.73
CA ASP A 19 -22.32 19.88 1.67
C ASP A 19 -20.99 20.23 0.96
N ASP A 20 -20.93 19.99 -0.35
CA ASP A 20 -19.79 20.25 -1.20
C ASP A 20 -19.84 21.62 -1.89
N ARG A 21 -20.63 22.61 -1.42
CA ARG A 21 -20.70 23.93 -2.08
C ARG A 21 -20.59 25.10 -1.12
N VAL A 22 -19.68 26.04 -1.43
CA VAL A 22 -19.67 27.37 -0.80
C VAL A 22 -20.64 28.26 -1.53
N MET A 23 -21.52 28.89 -0.75
CA MET A 23 -22.44 29.93 -1.23
C MET A 23 -21.66 31.23 -1.43
N LEU A 24 -21.59 31.67 -2.68
CA LEU A 24 -21.00 32.96 -3.07
C LEU A 24 -22.11 33.85 -3.60
N ARG A 25 -22.14 35.13 -3.21
CA ARG A 25 -23.00 36.11 -3.87
C ARG A 25 -22.28 36.67 -5.09
N THR A 26 -22.90 36.61 -6.26
CA THR A 26 -22.39 37.27 -7.46
C THR A 26 -22.58 38.79 -7.36
N GLY A 27 -21.81 39.56 -8.12
CA GLY A 27 -21.95 41.02 -8.20
C GLY A 27 -23.33 41.49 -8.71
N ALA A 28 -24.10 40.60 -9.34
CA ALA A 28 -25.46 40.86 -9.81
C ALA A 28 -26.55 40.54 -8.76
N GLY A 29 -26.18 40.18 -7.54
CA GLY A 29 -27.12 39.83 -6.46
C GLY A 29 -27.74 38.44 -6.57
N GLY A 30 -27.33 37.63 -7.56
CA GLY A 30 -27.69 36.22 -7.66
C GLY A 30 -26.79 35.33 -6.81
N ASP A 31 -27.35 34.26 -6.26
CA ASP A 31 -26.58 33.22 -5.58
C ASP A 31 -25.81 32.40 -6.63
N ALA A 32 -24.49 32.32 -6.46
CA ALA A 32 -23.65 31.36 -7.15
C ALA A 32 -23.18 30.31 -6.15
N ARG A 33 -23.19 29.04 -6.58
CA ARG A 33 -22.65 27.94 -5.80
C ARG A 33 -21.31 27.53 -6.42
N ALA A 34 -20.22 27.68 -5.67
CA ALA A 34 -18.93 27.12 -6.08
C ALA A 34 -18.73 25.79 -5.36
N PRO A 35 -18.40 24.69 -6.07
CA PRO A 35 -18.10 23.44 -5.40
C PRO A 35 -16.85 23.60 -4.53
N LEU A 36 -16.95 23.24 -3.25
CA LEU A 36 -15.81 22.82 -2.44
C LEU A 36 -15.23 21.59 -3.12
N VAL A 37 -14.12 21.77 -3.80
CA VAL A 37 -13.42 20.65 -4.43
C VAL A 37 -12.74 19.86 -3.32
N GLN A 38 -13.41 18.84 -2.82
CA GLN A 38 -12.80 17.87 -1.92
C GLN A 38 -11.63 17.20 -2.66
N PRO A 39 -10.41 17.14 -2.07
CA PRO A 39 -9.30 16.44 -2.70
C PRO A 39 -9.65 14.96 -2.84
N LYS A 40 -9.83 14.49 -4.08
CA LYS A 40 -10.26 13.09 -4.35
C LYS A 40 -9.26 12.05 -3.81
N GLY A 41 -8.00 12.44 -3.64
CA GLY A 41 -6.96 11.59 -3.05
C GLY A 41 -6.96 11.55 -1.52
N TYR A 42 -7.77 12.38 -0.84
CA TYR A 42 -7.70 12.58 0.61
C TYR A 42 -7.83 11.27 1.39
N ILE A 43 -6.89 11.09 2.33
CA ILE A 43 -6.90 10.06 3.36
C ILE A 43 -6.12 10.58 4.57
N ASP A 44 -6.69 10.42 5.75
CA ASP A 44 -6.04 10.70 7.04
C ASP A 44 -6.40 9.60 8.05
N GLY A 45 -5.42 9.17 8.84
CA GLY A 45 -5.56 8.02 9.74
C GLY A 45 -5.70 6.69 9.00
N LEU A 46 -6.70 5.89 9.39
CA LEU A 46 -7.00 4.57 8.82
C LEU A 46 -5.76 3.65 8.76
N LYS A 47 -4.99 3.59 9.85
CA LYS A 47 -3.79 2.76 9.94
C LYS A 47 -4.17 1.32 10.24
N LEU A 48 -3.40 0.38 9.71
CA LEU A 48 -3.57 -1.04 10.00
C LEU A 48 -2.80 -1.39 11.27
N VAL A 49 -3.42 -2.13 12.17
CA VAL A 49 -2.83 -2.60 13.43
C VAL A 49 -2.97 -4.11 13.49
N TYR A 50 -1.84 -4.80 13.56
CA TYR A 50 -1.83 -6.23 13.89
C TYR A 50 -2.33 -6.40 15.34
N VAL A 51 -3.40 -7.17 15.52
CA VAL A 51 -3.96 -7.47 16.85
C VAL A 51 -3.55 -8.88 17.28
N SER A 52 -3.75 -9.86 16.39
CA SER A 52 -3.39 -11.25 16.64
C SER A 52 -3.23 -12.00 15.31
N ALA A 53 -2.90 -13.29 15.38
CA ALA A 53 -2.77 -14.17 14.22
C ALA A 53 -4.04 -14.26 13.35
N THR A 54 -5.21 -13.89 13.88
CA THR A 54 -6.49 -13.95 13.15
C THR A 54 -7.24 -12.62 13.12
N GLN A 55 -6.68 -11.57 13.72
CA GLN A 55 -7.36 -10.28 13.86
C GLN A 55 -6.49 -9.12 13.40
N ILE A 56 -7.14 -8.22 12.68
CA ILE A 56 -6.58 -6.96 12.20
C ILE A 56 -7.49 -5.83 12.64
N GLN A 57 -6.92 -4.70 13.05
CA GLN A 57 -7.67 -3.49 13.34
C GLN A 57 -7.33 -2.39 12.34
N VAL A 58 -8.32 -1.57 12.02
CA VAL A 58 -8.13 -0.29 11.33
C VAL A 58 -8.45 0.83 12.32
N THR A 59 -7.52 1.76 12.53
CA THR A 59 -7.75 2.92 13.40
C THR A 59 -8.82 3.85 12.82
N ASN A 60 -9.38 4.73 13.63
CA ASN A 60 -10.23 5.80 13.15
C ASN A 60 -9.49 6.68 12.11
N GLY A 61 -10.27 7.40 11.32
CA GLY A 61 -9.77 8.28 10.26
C GLY A 61 -10.82 8.54 9.19
N ALA A 62 -10.43 9.21 8.11
CA ALA A 62 -11.34 9.56 7.04
C ALA A 62 -10.66 9.48 5.68
N ALA A 63 -11.44 9.19 4.63
CA ALA A 63 -10.94 9.21 3.26
C ALA A 63 -12.04 9.57 2.26
N TYR A 64 -11.65 10.14 1.12
CA TYR A 64 -12.57 10.34 0.01
C TYR A 64 -12.96 8.99 -0.62
N VAL A 65 -14.25 8.79 -0.85
CA VAL A 65 -14.80 7.57 -1.46
C VAL A 65 -15.51 7.93 -2.78
N PRO A 66 -15.06 7.42 -3.94
CA PRO A 66 -15.48 7.94 -5.25
C PRO A 66 -16.93 7.66 -5.63
N GLY A 67 -17.52 6.56 -5.15
CA GLY A 67 -18.93 6.22 -5.42
C GLY A 67 -19.91 7.19 -4.74
N PRO A 68 -19.86 7.33 -3.40
CA PRO A 68 -20.62 8.32 -2.65
C PRO A 68 -20.21 9.78 -2.93
N LYS A 69 -19.02 9.99 -3.50
CA LYS A 69 -18.43 11.30 -3.84
C LYS A 69 -18.20 12.22 -2.64
N ARG A 70 -17.93 11.66 -1.47
CA ARG A 70 -17.66 12.42 -0.24
C ARG A 70 -16.49 11.84 0.54
N ILE A 71 -15.94 12.65 1.43
CA ILE A 71 -15.12 12.16 2.54
C ILE A 71 -16.02 11.37 3.50
N ALA A 72 -15.61 10.15 3.82
CA ALA A 72 -16.27 9.27 4.77
C ALA A 72 -15.37 9.08 5.99
N GLU A 73 -15.93 9.33 7.17
CA GLU A 73 -15.24 9.17 8.45
C GLU A 73 -15.58 7.81 9.07
N LEU A 74 -14.54 7.08 9.44
CA LEU A 74 -14.62 5.95 10.35
C LEU A 74 -14.43 6.48 11.79
N ALA A 75 -15.54 6.70 12.49
CA ALA A 75 -15.56 7.40 13.77
C ALA A 75 -14.77 6.70 14.89
N ALA A 76 -14.63 5.37 14.82
CA ALA A 76 -13.91 4.57 15.82
C ALA A 76 -13.10 3.46 15.15
N ALA A 77 -12.06 2.99 15.83
CA ALA A 77 -11.28 1.85 15.33
C ALA A 77 -12.16 0.59 15.20
N VAL A 78 -11.97 -0.15 14.11
CA VAL A 78 -12.72 -1.38 13.82
C VAL A 78 -11.77 -2.56 13.80
N THR A 79 -12.05 -3.57 14.62
CA THR A 79 -11.33 -4.85 14.62
C THR A 79 -12.10 -5.85 13.76
N LEU A 80 -11.42 -6.44 12.79
CA LEU A 80 -11.93 -7.45 11.88
C LEU A 80 -11.37 -8.82 12.27
N THR A 81 -12.21 -9.85 12.18
CA THR A 81 -11.82 -11.27 12.31
C THR A 81 -12.17 -12.00 11.00
N PRO A 82 -11.44 -11.75 9.90
CA PRO A 82 -11.73 -12.35 8.60
C PRO A 82 -11.53 -13.87 8.61
N SER A 83 -12.21 -14.57 7.70
CA SER A 83 -11.90 -15.97 7.41
C SER A 83 -10.63 -16.04 6.56
N LEU A 84 -9.56 -16.57 7.16
CA LEU A 84 -8.22 -16.55 6.59
C LEU A 84 -7.90 -17.84 5.82
N ALA A 85 -7.37 -17.68 4.62
CA ALA A 85 -6.73 -18.75 3.85
C ALA A 85 -5.21 -18.64 3.98
N ALA A 86 -4.51 -19.75 3.78
CA ALA A 86 -3.05 -19.80 3.79
C ALA A 86 -2.44 -18.96 2.65
N SER A 87 -1.31 -18.31 2.91
CA SER A 87 -0.48 -17.64 1.89
C SER A 87 -1.26 -16.68 0.98
N THR A 88 -2.20 -15.93 1.55
CA THR A 88 -3.19 -15.14 0.81
C THR A 88 -3.06 -13.64 1.13
N TRP A 89 -3.22 -12.82 0.11
CA TRP A 89 -3.34 -11.37 0.27
C TRP A 89 -4.78 -10.98 0.59
N TYR A 90 -4.93 -10.16 1.62
CA TYR A 90 -6.17 -9.50 1.97
C TYR A 90 -5.99 -7.99 1.84
N HIS A 91 -6.98 -7.35 1.24
CA HIS A 91 -7.03 -5.92 1.00
C HIS A 91 -8.14 -5.33 1.88
N LEU A 92 -7.83 -4.24 2.58
CA LEU A 92 -8.79 -3.53 3.39
C LEU A 92 -9.35 -2.32 2.65
N TYR A 93 -10.65 -2.13 2.79
CA TYR A 93 -11.36 -1.00 2.21
C TYR A 93 -12.25 -0.32 3.25
N LEU A 94 -12.27 1.01 3.21
CA LEU A 94 -13.31 1.82 3.85
C LEU A 94 -14.57 1.62 3.02
N THR A 95 -15.66 1.18 3.65
CA THR A 95 -16.93 0.93 3.00
C THR A 95 -17.90 2.06 3.30
N VAL A 96 -18.71 2.43 2.33
CA VAL A 96 -19.84 3.35 2.52
C VAL A 96 -21.09 2.71 1.96
N THR A 97 -22.09 2.51 2.81
CA THR A 97 -23.39 1.97 2.43
C THR A 97 -24.48 2.84 3.06
N GLY A 98 -25.08 3.71 2.24
CA GLY A 98 -25.93 4.79 2.74
C GLY A 98 -25.15 5.71 3.67
N ALA A 99 -25.67 5.87 4.90
CA ALA A 99 -25.01 6.64 5.96
C ALA A 99 -23.95 5.86 6.74
N THR A 100 -23.89 4.52 6.58
CA THR A 100 -22.98 3.68 7.37
C THR A 100 -21.59 3.68 6.74
N VAL A 101 -20.58 4.01 7.54
CA VAL A 101 -19.16 3.87 7.19
C VAL A 101 -18.57 2.73 7.99
N GLY A 102 -17.87 1.82 7.32
CA GLY A 102 -17.27 0.65 7.95
C GLY A 102 -15.97 0.25 7.27
N VAL A 103 -15.49 -0.96 7.57
CA VAL A 103 -14.30 -1.53 6.95
C VAL A 103 -14.60 -2.95 6.53
N GLU A 104 -14.12 -3.35 5.36
CA GLU A 104 -14.11 -4.74 4.91
C GLU A 104 -12.68 -5.23 4.64
N SER A 105 -12.48 -6.55 4.75
CA SER A 105 -11.26 -7.24 4.36
C SER A 105 -11.61 -8.33 3.37
N VAL A 106 -11.04 -8.27 2.16
CA VAL A 106 -11.39 -9.15 1.04
C VAL A 106 -10.16 -9.47 0.19
N THR A 107 -10.23 -10.51 -0.64
CA THR A 107 -9.14 -10.90 -1.56
C THR A 107 -9.20 -10.18 -2.92
N THR A 108 -10.27 -9.42 -3.20
CA THR A 108 -10.36 -8.61 -4.42
C THR A 108 -9.33 -7.49 -4.39
N ALA A 109 -8.42 -7.48 -5.35
CA ALA A 109 -7.37 -6.48 -5.47
C ALA A 109 -7.93 -5.06 -5.74
N PRO A 110 -7.21 -4.00 -5.33
CA PRO A 110 -7.59 -2.63 -5.64
C PRO A 110 -7.47 -2.34 -7.14
N ALA A 111 -8.34 -1.45 -7.63
CA ALA A 111 -8.34 -1.02 -9.01
C ALA A 111 -7.11 -0.14 -9.35
N ALA A 112 -7.02 0.26 -10.61
CA ALA A 112 -6.14 1.35 -11.02
C ALA A 112 -6.48 2.63 -10.22
N PRO A 113 -5.49 3.52 -9.97
CA PRO A 113 -5.75 4.74 -9.21
C PRO A 113 -6.78 5.63 -9.91
N TYR A 114 -7.69 6.23 -9.15
CA TYR A 114 -8.64 7.22 -9.65
C TYR A 114 -8.18 8.67 -9.42
N THR A 115 -7.19 8.89 -8.55
CA THR A 115 -6.50 10.19 -8.33
C THR A 115 -5.19 9.94 -7.61
N GLY A 116 -4.05 10.36 -8.18
CA GLY A 116 -2.74 10.11 -7.56
C GLY A 116 -2.52 8.62 -7.27
N THR A 117 -2.29 8.27 -6.00
CA THR A 117 -2.17 6.90 -5.48
C THR A 117 -3.49 6.30 -5.01
N ALA A 118 -4.57 7.09 -5.01
CA ALA A 118 -5.85 6.73 -4.45
C ALA A 118 -6.58 5.69 -5.30
N ARG A 119 -7.03 4.60 -4.66
CA ARG A 119 -7.62 3.43 -5.34
C ARG A 119 -8.95 3.04 -4.72
N ALA A 120 -9.85 2.55 -5.56
CA ALA A 120 -11.08 1.89 -5.14
C ALA A 120 -10.90 0.36 -5.16
N LYS A 121 -11.89 -0.38 -4.68
CA LYS A 121 -11.98 -1.82 -4.95
C LYS A 121 -12.27 -2.07 -6.43
N THR A 122 -11.67 -3.10 -7.01
CA THR A 122 -11.98 -3.47 -8.39
C THR A 122 -13.47 -3.81 -8.54
N GLY A 123 -14.15 -3.12 -9.45
CA GLY A 123 -15.59 -3.29 -9.70
C GLY A 123 -16.51 -2.56 -8.72
N ASP A 124 -16.00 -1.82 -7.73
CA ASP A 124 -16.84 -1.13 -6.76
C ASP A 124 -16.22 0.18 -6.24
N THR A 125 -16.80 1.30 -6.67
CA THR A 125 -16.32 2.65 -6.33
C THR A 125 -16.77 3.14 -4.96
N SER A 126 -17.66 2.42 -4.27
CA SER A 126 -18.08 2.79 -2.90
C SER A 126 -17.15 2.23 -1.82
N ARG A 127 -15.99 1.70 -2.23
CA ARG A 127 -14.95 1.17 -1.37
C ARG A 127 -13.62 1.86 -1.64
N ARG A 128 -13.05 2.51 -0.63
CA ARG A 128 -11.74 3.18 -0.72
C ARG A 128 -10.65 2.28 -0.14
N TYR A 129 -9.63 1.97 -0.94
CA TYR A 129 -8.49 1.14 -0.51
C TYR A 129 -7.72 1.81 0.62
N ILE A 130 -7.48 1.06 1.69
CA ILE A 130 -6.75 1.49 2.89
C ILE A 130 -5.38 0.83 2.95
N GLY A 131 -5.25 -0.43 2.57
CA GLY A 131 -3.99 -1.16 2.71
C GLY A 131 -4.19 -2.65 2.53
N SER A 132 -3.12 -3.41 2.74
CA SER A 132 -3.14 -4.87 2.60
C SER A 132 -2.39 -5.53 3.73
N PHE A 133 -2.71 -6.79 4.02
CA PHE A 133 -1.88 -7.69 4.83
C PHE A 133 -1.86 -9.08 4.19
N ARG A 134 -0.85 -9.87 4.57
CA ARG A 134 -0.65 -11.21 4.08
C ARG A 134 -0.73 -12.24 5.20
N THR A 135 -1.25 -13.43 4.89
CA THR A 135 -1.20 -14.60 5.77
C THR A 135 -0.05 -15.53 5.42
N ASN A 136 0.44 -16.29 6.39
CA ASN A 136 1.43 -17.36 6.22
C ASN A 136 0.77 -18.68 5.77
N ALA A 137 1.58 -19.74 5.60
CA ALA A 137 1.10 -21.06 5.19
C ALA A 137 0.15 -21.72 6.21
N SER A 138 0.13 -21.25 7.46
CA SER A 138 -0.79 -21.69 8.52
C SER A 138 -2.07 -20.84 8.60
N ALA A 139 -2.36 -20.02 7.58
CA ALA A 139 -3.50 -19.09 7.54
C ALA A 139 -3.51 -18.08 8.71
N GLN A 140 -2.34 -17.70 9.21
CA GLN A 140 -2.19 -16.67 10.24
C GLN A 140 -1.69 -15.38 9.61
N ILE A 141 -2.21 -14.23 10.05
CA ILE A 141 -1.71 -12.90 9.66
C ILE A 141 -0.22 -12.83 10.03
N ILE A 142 0.62 -12.50 9.06
CA ILE A 142 2.05 -12.27 9.30
C ILE A 142 2.15 -11.01 10.16
N GLN A 143 2.85 -11.09 11.29
CA GLN A 143 2.95 -9.97 12.22
C GLN A 143 3.70 -8.80 11.60
N PHE A 144 3.16 -7.59 11.75
CA PHE A 144 3.72 -6.39 11.15
C PHE A 144 3.51 -5.13 11.99
N LEU A 145 4.25 -4.08 11.65
CA LEU A 145 4.05 -2.70 12.11
C LEU A 145 3.74 -1.80 10.91
N HIS A 146 2.73 -0.95 11.03
CA HIS A 146 2.37 0.06 10.03
C HIS A 146 2.84 1.43 10.53
N GLN A 147 3.67 2.13 9.77
CA GLN A 147 4.07 3.49 10.07
C GLN A 147 4.14 4.32 8.77
N GLY A 148 3.42 5.43 8.71
CA GLY A 148 3.30 6.21 7.48
C GLY A 148 2.74 5.39 6.30
N ASP A 149 3.52 5.28 5.24
CA ASP A 149 3.24 4.53 4.01
C ASP A 149 3.98 3.18 3.94
N HIS A 150 4.66 2.77 5.03
CA HIS A 150 5.42 1.53 5.08
C HIS A 150 4.85 0.53 6.10
N ILE A 151 5.06 -0.75 5.76
CA ILE A 151 4.79 -1.90 6.60
C ILE A 151 6.10 -2.66 6.80
N ASP A 152 6.48 -2.87 8.05
CA ASP A 152 7.60 -3.73 8.44
C ASP A 152 7.07 -5.05 8.99
N TYR A 153 7.53 -6.16 8.44
CA TYR A 153 7.28 -7.48 9.02
C TYR A 153 8.15 -7.68 10.25
N LEU A 154 7.52 -7.96 11.39
CA LEU A 154 8.23 -8.08 12.68
C LEU A 154 8.87 -9.45 12.89
N ARG A 155 8.61 -10.41 12.00
CA ARG A 155 9.17 -11.76 12.08
C ARG A 155 9.68 -12.25 10.73
N ILE A 156 10.98 -12.05 10.51
CA ILE A 156 11.67 -12.44 9.26
C ILE A 156 12.40 -13.79 9.44
N SER A 157 12.81 -14.13 10.66
CA SER A 157 13.48 -15.42 10.93
C SER A 157 12.47 -16.56 11.05
N GLY A 158 12.65 -17.61 10.24
CA GLY A 158 11.83 -18.83 10.26
C GLY A 158 10.51 -18.74 9.49
N VAL A 159 10.23 -17.63 8.80
CA VAL A 159 9.07 -17.49 7.90
C VAL A 159 9.58 -17.67 6.47
N THR A 160 9.64 -18.92 6.01
CA THR A 160 10.09 -19.28 4.66
C THR A 160 9.36 -18.51 3.56
N GLU A 161 8.12 -18.11 3.82
CA GLU A 161 7.26 -17.41 2.89
C GLU A 161 7.76 -16.00 2.58
N LEU A 162 8.57 -15.38 3.44
CA LEU A 162 9.17 -14.06 3.19
C LEU A 162 10.44 -14.14 2.32
N ARG A 163 10.99 -15.35 2.11
CA ARG A 163 12.16 -15.56 1.25
C ARG A 163 11.74 -15.62 -0.22
N VAL A 164 12.24 -14.69 -1.02
CA VAL A 164 11.96 -14.59 -2.47
C VAL A 164 13.09 -15.13 -3.34
N LEU A 165 14.29 -15.28 -2.77
CA LEU A 165 15.41 -15.95 -3.42
C LEU A 165 16.18 -16.78 -2.39
N ALA A 166 16.47 -18.03 -2.71
CA ALA A 166 17.30 -18.91 -1.91
C ALA A 166 18.46 -19.41 -2.75
N ASN A 167 19.68 -19.15 -2.27
CA ASN A 167 20.92 -19.61 -2.90
C ASN A 167 21.02 -19.27 -4.40
N GLY A 168 20.76 -18.01 -4.77
CA GLY A 168 20.86 -17.54 -6.15
C GLY A 168 22.30 -17.46 -6.64
N GLN A 169 22.58 -18.03 -7.82
CA GLN A 169 23.94 -18.16 -8.39
C GLN A 169 24.04 -17.70 -9.86
N SER A 170 23.04 -16.98 -10.38
CA SER A 170 23.01 -16.59 -11.80
C SER A 170 24.10 -15.59 -12.20
N VAL A 171 24.86 -15.88 -13.25
CA VAL A 171 25.88 -14.98 -13.83
C VAL A 171 25.31 -14.05 -14.92
N SER A 172 24.02 -14.17 -15.21
CA SER A 172 23.25 -13.25 -16.04
C SER A 172 22.06 -12.71 -15.24
N ASP A 173 21.49 -11.59 -15.66
CA ASP A 173 20.28 -11.02 -15.04
C ASP A 173 19.20 -12.09 -14.84
N ALA A 174 18.91 -12.40 -13.58
CA ALA A 174 17.89 -13.37 -13.20
C ALA A 174 16.78 -12.67 -12.42
N PRO A 175 15.50 -12.92 -12.76
CA PRO A 175 14.38 -12.28 -12.09
C PRO A 175 14.19 -12.84 -10.67
N VAL A 176 13.84 -11.96 -9.75
CA VAL A 176 13.39 -12.28 -8.39
C VAL A 176 12.00 -11.70 -8.22
N ASN A 177 11.01 -12.58 -8.06
CA ASN A 177 9.61 -12.19 -7.97
C ASN A 177 9.20 -11.95 -6.51
N CYS A 178 8.86 -10.70 -6.19
CA CYS A 178 8.40 -10.30 -4.87
C CYS A 178 6.87 -10.20 -4.75
N ALA A 179 6.11 -10.42 -5.83
CA ALA A 179 4.64 -10.24 -5.87
C ALA A 179 3.90 -11.11 -4.85
N ASN A 180 4.47 -12.26 -4.48
CA ASN A 180 3.90 -13.10 -3.44
C ASN A 180 3.92 -12.43 -2.07
N VAL A 181 4.87 -11.55 -1.77
CA VAL A 181 5.12 -11.01 -0.41
C VAL A 181 5.06 -9.49 -0.32
N VAL A 182 4.92 -8.84 -1.46
CA VAL A 182 4.67 -7.41 -1.63
C VAL A 182 3.29 -7.23 -2.26
N PRO A 183 2.43 -6.30 -1.81
CA PRO A 183 1.09 -6.14 -2.38
C PRO A 183 1.15 -5.42 -3.73
N VAL A 184 0.19 -5.71 -4.61
CA VAL A 184 0.14 -5.21 -6.01
C VAL A 184 0.21 -3.68 -6.16
N THR A 185 -0.08 -2.94 -5.09
CA THR A 185 0.00 -1.47 -5.03
C THR A 185 1.38 -0.92 -4.72
N SER A 186 2.35 -1.77 -4.39
CA SER A 186 3.69 -1.38 -3.95
C SER A 186 4.70 -1.47 -5.08
N ARG A 187 5.65 -0.53 -5.11
CA ARG A 187 6.79 -0.49 -6.04
C ARG A 187 8.15 -0.41 -5.33
N LEU A 188 8.14 -0.46 -4.00
CA LEU A 188 9.35 -0.46 -3.17
C LEU A 188 9.18 -1.53 -2.09
N ALA A 189 10.20 -2.36 -1.91
CA ALA A 189 10.26 -3.32 -0.82
C ALA A 189 11.47 -3.04 0.05
N LEU A 190 11.33 -3.19 1.36
CA LEU A 190 12.48 -3.31 2.26
C LEU A 190 12.96 -4.75 2.18
N LEU A 191 14.16 -4.96 1.65
CA LEU A 191 14.73 -6.27 1.42
C LEU A 191 15.94 -6.49 2.32
N ARG A 192 16.04 -7.69 2.88
CA ARG A 192 17.27 -8.19 3.46
C ARG A 192 17.99 -9.00 2.38
N PHE A 193 19.20 -8.59 2.05
CA PHE A 193 20.09 -9.36 1.21
C PHE A 193 21.16 -10.03 2.06
N VAL A 194 21.51 -11.27 1.71
CA VAL A 194 22.62 -12.01 2.32
C VAL A 194 23.47 -12.62 1.21
N ASN A 195 24.69 -12.14 1.07
CA ASN A 195 25.71 -12.72 0.22
C ASN A 195 26.59 -13.64 1.06
N THR A 196 26.52 -14.93 0.76
CA THR A 196 27.31 -15.97 1.45
C THR A 196 28.59 -16.35 0.70
N ASP A 197 28.82 -15.77 -0.47
CA ASP A 197 30.05 -15.94 -1.21
C ASP A 197 31.19 -15.15 -0.54
N THR A 198 32.40 -15.71 -0.54
CA THR A 198 33.56 -15.16 0.16
C THR A 198 34.49 -14.36 -0.75
N THR A 199 34.26 -14.35 -2.06
CA THR A 199 35.17 -13.76 -3.05
C THR A 199 34.48 -12.84 -4.05
N LEU A 200 33.18 -13.00 -4.26
CA LEU A 200 32.42 -12.26 -5.26
C LEU A 200 31.39 -11.32 -4.63
N ASP A 201 31.27 -10.15 -5.23
CA ASP A 201 30.18 -9.24 -4.99
C ASP A 201 28.99 -9.62 -5.89
N CYS A 202 27.78 -9.38 -5.39
CA CYS A 202 26.55 -9.57 -6.17
C CYS A 202 25.94 -8.21 -6.52
N LEU A 203 25.38 -8.10 -7.72
CA LEU A 203 24.69 -6.91 -8.18
C LEU A 203 23.19 -7.17 -8.23
N THR A 204 22.40 -6.18 -7.81
CA THR A 204 20.94 -6.19 -7.96
C THR A 204 20.44 -4.93 -8.65
N GLY A 205 19.28 -5.00 -9.30
CA GLY A 205 18.73 -3.87 -10.02
C GLY A 205 17.25 -4.03 -10.35
N LEU A 206 16.69 -3.00 -10.98
CA LEU A 206 15.38 -3.12 -11.60
C LEU A 206 15.48 -4.07 -12.81
N SER A 207 14.48 -4.93 -12.98
CA SER A 207 14.40 -5.83 -14.14
C SER A 207 14.35 -5.11 -15.49
N ASP A 208 14.07 -3.80 -15.47
CA ASP A 208 13.81 -3.00 -16.67
C ASP A 208 14.98 -2.03 -16.97
N ILE A 209 16.08 -2.10 -16.21
CA ILE A 209 17.17 -1.12 -16.30
C ILE A 209 18.10 -1.32 -17.52
N GLY A 210 18.11 -2.53 -18.10
CA GLY A 210 18.96 -2.89 -19.24
C GLY A 210 20.47 -2.87 -18.93
N THR A 211 21.28 -3.25 -19.92
CA THR A 211 22.74 -3.32 -19.78
C THR A 211 23.34 -1.92 -19.55
N GLY A 212 24.02 -1.72 -18.42
CA GLY A 212 24.71 -0.45 -18.08
C GLY A 212 23.96 0.48 -17.11
N GLY A 213 22.87 0.02 -16.48
CA GLY A 213 22.17 0.79 -15.46
C GLY A 213 22.88 0.82 -14.10
N ILE A 214 22.36 1.64 -13.19
CA ILE A 214 22.85 1.73 -11.82
C ILE A 214 22.37 0.50 -11.05
N HIS A 215 23.32 -0.34 -10.63
CA HIS A 215 23.06 -1.51 -9.80
C HIS A 215 23.41 -1.24 -8.33
N TYR A 216 22.66 -1.85 -7.43
CA TYR A 216 23.05 -1.96 -6.03
C TYR A 216 24.08 -3.07 -5.90
N GLN A 217 25.22 -2.77 -5.27
CA GLN A 217 26.28 -3.73 -5.05
C GLN A 217 26.25 -4.25 -3.62
N LEU A 218 26.15 -5.56 -3.47
CA LEU A 218 26.26 -6.27 -2.22
C LEU A 218 27.62 -6.94 -2.12
N ARG A 219 28.43 -6.50 -1.15
CA ARG A 219 29.78 -7.01 -0.95
C ARG A 219 29.76 -8.49 -0.57
N MET A 220 30.82 -9.21 -0.93
CA MET A 220 31.08 -10.57 -0.46
C MET A 220 30.94 -10.68 1.07
N SER A 221 30.45 -11.82 1.55
CA SER A 221 30.31 -12.16 2.98
C SER A 221 29.60 -11.10 3.81
N SER A 222 28.54 -10.51 3.26
CA SER A 222 27.82 -9.42 3.90
C SER A 222 26.30 -9.63 3.90
N ALA A 223 25.64 -8.95 4.82
CA ALA A 223 24.19 -8.86 4.86
C ALA A 223 23.78 -7.40 5.06
N VAL A 224 22.74 -6.97 4.35
CA VAL A 224 22.25 -5.59 4.41
C VAL A 224 20.72 -5.56 4.30
N TYR A 225 20.11 -4.57 4.94
CA TYR A 225 18.73 -4.17 4.68
C TYR A 225 18.74 -2.94 3.78
N ALA A 226 18.03 -3.00 2.67
CA ALA A 226 17.92 -1.88 1.74
C ALA A 226 16.52 -1.79 1.14
N ILE A 227 16.07 -0.56 0.92
CA ILE A 227 14.87 -0.31 0.12
C ILE A 227 15.26 -0.53 -1.34
N HIS A 228 14.57 -1.46 -2.00
CA HIS A 228 14.84 -1.80 -3.38
C HIS A 228 13.59 -1.51 -4.23
N PRO A 229 13.74 -0.82 -5.37
CA PRO A 229 12.64 -0.61 -6.28
C PRO A 229 12.27 -1.89 -7.02
N LEU A 230 11.00 -2.03 -7.36
CA LEU A 230 10.45 -3.16 -8.10
C LEU A 230 9.71 -2.63 -9.33
N ASN A 231 9.67 -3.43 -10.39
CA ASN A 231 8.91 -3.07 -11.58
C ASN A 231 7.38 -3.16 -11.34
N SER A 232 6.60 -2.93 -12.41
CA SER A 232 5.13 -3.00 -12.35
C SER A 232 4.57 -4.38 -11.96
N SER A 233 5.35 -5.44 -12.15
CA SER A 233 5.05 -6.82 -11.77
C SER A 233 5.71 -7.22 -10.43
N GLN A 234 6.28 -6.26 -9.70
CA GLN A 234 6.95 -6.45 -8.42
C GLN A 234 8.18 -7.38 -8.51
N VAL A 235 8.90 -7.27 -9.63
CA VAL A 235 10.11 -8.03 -9.93
C VAL A 235 11.33 -7.12 -9.86
N MET A 236 12.43 -7.68 -9.36
CA MET A 236 13.78 -7.13 -9.45
C MET A 236 14.71 -8.14 -10.12
N THR A 237 15.97 -7.79 -10.38
CA THR A 237 16.99 -8.74 -10.85
C THR A 237 18.18 -8.82 -9.92
N TYR A 238 18.89 -9.95 -10.03
CA TYR A 238 20.23 -10.12 -9.47
C TYR A 238 21.14 -10.83 -10.48
N PHE A 239 22.44 -10.62 -10.36
CA PHE A 239 23.45 -11.42 -11.04
C PHE A 239 24.84 -11.29 -10.38
N TRP A 240 25.73 -12.22 -10.72
CA TRP A 240 27.14 -12.21 -10.36
C TRP A 240 27.97 -11.76 -11.56
N SER A 241 28.66 -10.62 -11.44
CA SER A 241 29.20 -9.88 -12.59
C SER A 241 30.47 -10.45 -13.23
N VAL A 242 31.12 -11.43 -12.58
CA VAL A 242 32.44 -11.91 -13.01
C VAL A 242 32.45 -13.40 -13.33
N SER A 243 31.91 -14.23 -12.43
CA SER A 243 31.93 -15.69 -12.56
C SER A 243 30.89 -16.32 -11.64
N ALA A 244 30.70 -17.64 -11.77
CA ALA A 244 29.80 -18.38 -10.88
C ALA A 244 30.32 -18.32 -9.43
N PRO A 245 29.45 -17.99 -8.45
CA PRO A 245 29.84 -17.97 -7.04
C PRO A 245 30.02 -19.39 -6.49
N THR A 246 30.82 -19.51 -5.43
CA THR A 246 30.90 -20.71 -4.59
C THR A 246 29.83 -20.67 -3.49
N GLY A 247 29.44 -19.47 -3.05
CA GLY A 247 28.28 -19.22 -2.19
C GLY A 247 27.02 -18.92 -2.98
N GLY A 248 26.08 -18.21 -2.36
CA GLY A 248 24.83 -17.79 -3.00
C GLY A 248 24.18 -16.57 -2.36
N LEU A 249 23.26 -15.97 -3.12
CA LEU A 249 22.45 -14.84 -2.68
C LEU A 249 21.15 -15.34 -2.07
N PHE A 250 20.81 -14.82 -0.90
CA PHE A 250 19.50 -15.01 -0.27
C PHE A 250 18.82 -13.65 -0.13
N ILE A 251 17.54 -13.59 -0.46
CA ILE A 251 16.74 -12.37 -0.37
C ILE A 251 15.46 -12.66 0.41
N ASP A 252 15.28 -11.93 1.51
CA ASP A 252 14.06 -11.95 2.31
C ASP A 252 13.35 -10.59 2.21
N VAL A 253 12.03 -10.57 2.11
CA VAL A 253 11.22 -9.36 2.18
C VAL A 253 10.94 -9.01 3.63
N ALA A 254 11.52 -7.90 4.08
CA ALA A 254 11.39 -7.39 5.44
C ALA A 254 10.21 -6.42 5.58
N GLY A 255 9.73 -5.84 4.48
CA GLY A 255 8.63 -4.88 4.49
C GLY A 255 8.32 -4.37 3.09
N TYR A 256 7.31 -3.51 2.99
CA TYR A 256 6.90 -2.89 1.73
C TYR A 256 6.33 -1.49 1.95
N TYR A 257 6.42 -0.65 0.91
CA TYR A 257 5.82 0.68 0.86
C TYR A 257 4.62 0.65 -0.08
N TYR A 258 3.44 1.00 0.38
CA TYR A 258 2.24 0.98 -0.46
C TYR A 258 1.78 2.39 -0.78
N ASP A 259 1.45 2.57 -2.05
CA ASP A 259 0.76 3.75 -2.53
C ASP A 259 -0.73 3.63 -2.19
N ARG A 260 -1.23 4.57 -1.38
CA ARG A 260 -2.66 4.68 -1.09
C ARG A 260 -3.15 6.12 -1.15
#